data_AF-A0A2W1K5S3-F1
#
_entry.id   AF-A0A2W1K5S3-F1
#
_cell.length_a   1.000
_cell.length_b   1.000
_cell.length_c   1.000
_cell.angle_alpha   90.00
_cell.angle_beta   90.00
_cell.angle_gamma   90.00
#
_symmetry.space_group_name_H-M   'P 1'
#
loop_
_entity.id
_entity.type
_entity.pdbx_description
1 polymer ?
#
loop_
_entity_poly.entity_id
_entity_poly.type
_entity_poly.pdbx_seq_one_letter_code
_entity_poly.pdbx_strand_id
1 'polypeptide(L)'
;MQQEQKLLTSEEAAGLLRKTPVAFRDAMCRSRAGWAIWLASRRVWLGRRYHLRREDVEAILDLGDQVADRDRQTGTVSPMPAQSALNRVSGSN
;
A
#
# COMPACT_ATOMS: atom_id res chain seq x y z
N MET A 1 -2.35 -22.88 5.95
CA MET A 1 -2.66 -22.66 4.53
C MET A 1 -1.89 -21.43 4.09
N GLN A 2 -0.88 -21.58 3.23
CA GLN A 2 -0.15 -20.44 2.68
C GLN A 2 -1.09 -19.77 1.68
N GLN A 3 -1.72 -18.67 2.08
CA GLN A 3 -2.41 -17.80 1.12
C GLN A 3 -1.33 -17.30 0.17
N GLU A 4 -1.40 -17.74 -1.08
CA GLU A 4 -0.57 -17.21 -2.16
C GLU A 4 -0.74 -15.69 -2.16
N GLN A 5 0.34 -14.96 -1.87
CA GLN A 5 0.31 -13.50 -1.74
C GLN A 5 -0.01 -12.88 -3.10
N LYS A 6 -1.30 -12.78 -3.40
CA LYS A 6 -1.78 -12.28 -4.68
C LYS A 6 -1.58 -10.77 -4.74
N LEU A 7 -0.74 -10.35 -5.68
CA LEU A 7 -0.55 -8.94 -6.01
C LEU A 7 -1.63 -8.50 -7.02
N LEU A 8 -2.25 -7.37 -6.73
CA LEU A 8 -3.27 -6.72 -7.52
C LEU A 8 -2.74 -5.45 -8.17
N THR A 9 -3.20 -5.17 -9.37
CA THR A 9 -3.06 -3.87 -10.01
C THR A 9 -3.99 -2.83 -9.36
N SER A 10 -3.74 -1.55 -9.61
CA SER A 10 -4.62 -0.47 -9.13
C SER A 10 -6.05 -0.59 -9.65
N GLU A 11 -6.25 -1.14 -10.86
CA GLU A 11 -7.58 -1.35 -11.44
C GLU A 11 -8.32 -2.49 -10.74
N GLU A 12 -7.64 -3.60 -10.47
CA GLU A 12 -8.22 -4.71 -9.71
C GLU A 12 -8.58 -4.29 -8.28
N ALA A 13 -7.70 -3.56 -7.61
CA ALA A 13 -7.97 -3.03 -6.27
C ALA A 13 -9.14 -2.03 -6.26
N ALA A 14 -9.24 -1.16 -7.26
CA ALA A 14 -10.37 -0.25 -7.41
C ALA A 14 -11.69 -1.02 -7.58
N GLY A 15 -11.68 -2.08 -8.40
CA GLY A 15 -12.83 -2.96 -8.59
C GLY A 15 -13.30 -3.61 -7.29
N LEU A 16 -12.37 -4.12 -6.47
CA LEU A 16 -12.70 -4.70 -5.16
C LEU A 16 -13.33 -3.67 -4.22
N LEU A 17 -12.77 -2.45 -4.16
CA LEU A 17 -13.30 -1.36 -3.33
C LEU A 17 -14.54 -0.67 -3.93
N ARG A 18 -15.09 -1.18 -5.04
CA ARG A 18 -16.22 -0.60 -5.77
C ARG A 18 -16.01 0.88 -6.12
N LYS A 19 -14.79 1.25 -6.49
CA LYS A 19 -14.40 2.59 -6.94
C LYS A 19 -14.04 2.58 -8.41
N THR A 20 -14.22 3.72 -9.09
CA THR A 20 -13.66 3.88 -10.43
C THR A 20 -12.13 3.95 -10.35
N PRO A 21 -11.39 3.50 -11.39
CA PRO A 21 -9.92 3.58 -11.39
C PRO A 21 -9.38 4.99 -11.15
N VAL A 22 -10.07 6.01 -11.66
CA VAL A 22 -9.72 7.43 -11.46
C VAL A 22 -9.89 7.83 -10.00
N ALA A 23 -11.06 7.57 -9.41
CA ALA A 23 -11.33 7.91 -8.01
C ALA A 23 -10.39 7.18 -7.04
N PHE A 24 -10.03 5.92 -7.36
CA PHE A 24 -9.05 5.17 -6.60
C PHE A 24 -7.65 5.79 -6.68
N ARG A 25 -7.19 6.16 -7.89
CA ARG A 25 -5.90 6.83 -8.06
C ARG A 25 -5.86 8.17 -7.33
N ASP A 26 -6.91 8.97 -7.45
CA ASP A 26 -7.02 10.25 -6.73
C ASP A 26 -6.98 10.04 -5.22
N ALA A 27 -7.65 9.00 -4.72
CA ALA A 27 -7.59 8.65 -3.31
C ALA A 27 -6.15 8.32 -2.87
N MET A 28 -5.47 7.45 -3.62
CA MET A 28 -4.10 7.01 -3.32
C MET A 28 -3.05 8.13 -3.38
N CYS A 29 -3.28 9.17 -4.18
CA CYS A 29 -2.32 10.26 -4.38
C CYS A 29 -2.63 11.54 -3.58
N ARG A 30 -3.91 11.83 -3.30
CA ARG A 30 -4.34 13.14 -2.78
C ARG A 30 -5.28 13.06 -1.57
N SER A 31 -5.86 11.90 -1.28
CA SER A 31 -6.81 11.80 -0.15
C SER A 31 -6.09 11.88 1.19
N ARG A 32 -6.82 12.41 2.18
CA ARG A 32 -6.45 12.38 3.60
C ARG A 32 -7.09 11.23 4.37
N ALA A 33 -7.86 10.38 3.68
CA ALA A 33 -8.49 9.19 4.28
C ALA A 33 -7.41 8.27 4.84
N GLY A 34 -7.65 7.72 6.04
CA GLY A 34 -6.70 6.90 6.76
C GLY A 34 -6.34 5.65 5.97
N TRP A 35 -7.34 5.00 5.37
CA TRP A 35 -7.12 3.81 4.54
C TRP A 35 -6.27 4.10 3.31
N ALA A 36 -6.43 5.28 2.69
CA ALA A 36 -5.75 5.62 1.45
C ALA A 36 -4.26 5.88 1.71
N ILE A 37 -3.94 6.63 2.78
CA ILE A 37 -2.55 6.87 3.21
C ILE A 37 -1.90 5.54 3.60
N TRP A 38 -2.61 4.71 4.37
CA TRP A 38 -2.13 3.41 4.81
C TRP A 38 -1.82 2.48 3.63
N LEU A 39 -2.77 2.32 2.70
CA LEU A 39 -2.59 1.49 1.52
C LEU A 39 -1.47 2.01 0.60
N ALA A 40 -1.39 3.34 0.43
CA ALA A 40 -0.35 3.96 -0.40
C ALA A 40 1.06 3.71 0.13
N SER A 41 1.24 3.54 1.45
CA SER A 41 2.53 3.23 2.08
C SER A 41 2.97 1.78 1.90
N ARG A 42 2.03 0.86 1.63
CA ARG A 42 2.26 -0.60 1.56
C ARG A 42 2.36 -1.15 0.13
N ARG A 43 2.22 -0.29 -0.87
CA ARG A 43 2.32 -0.68 -2.28
C ARG A 43 3.71 -1.25 -2.62
N VAL A 44 3.73 -2.28 -3.45
CA VAL A 44 4.95 -2.96 -3.89
C VAL A 44 5.35 -2.45 -5.26
N TRP A 45 6.57 -1.95 -5.41
CA TRP A 45 7.14 -1.58 -6.71
C TRP A 45 7.73 -2.80 -7.40
N LEU A 46 7.20 -3.17 -8.58
CA LEU A 46 7.72 -4.28 -9.40
C LEU A 46 8.41 -3.78 -10.68
N GLY A 47 9.23 -2.72 -10.57
CA GLY A 47 10.07 -2.22 -11.67
C GLY A 47 9.37 -1.37 -12.73
N ARG A 48 8.07 -1.58 -12.99
CA ARG A 48 7.28 -0.78 -13.97
C ARG A 48 6.07 -0.08 -13.36
N ARG A 49 5.43 -0.71 -12.38
CA ARG A 49 4.21 -0.20 -11.74
C ARG A 49 4.12 -0.64 -10.29
N TYR A 50 3.37 0.13 -9.52
CA TYR A 50 2.98 -0.25 -8.17
C TYR A 50 1.87 -1.30 -8.21
N HIS A 51 1.98 -2.28 -7.34
CA HIS A 51 0.98 -3.29 -7.06
C HIS A 51 0.58 -3.25 -5.58
N LEU A 52 -0.56 -3.84 -5.26
CA LEU A 52 -1.15 -3.86 -3.94
C LEU A 52 -1.34 -5.30 -3.52
N ARG A 53 -1.11 -5.63 -2.25
CA ARG A 53 -1.41 -6.97 -1.77
C ARG A 53 -2.92 -7.11 -1.61
N ARG A 54 -3.45 -8.25 -2.03
CA ARG A 54 -4.88 -8.54 -1.88
C ARG A 54 -5.35 -8.46 -0.42
N GLU A 55 -4.54 -8.96 0.50
CA GLU A 55 -4.81 -8.91 1.95
C GLU A 55 -5.00 -7.49 2.49
N ASP A 56 -4.23 -6.52 2.01
CA ASP A 56 -4.37 -5.12 2.43
C ASP A 56 -5.67 -4.51 1.90
N VAL A 57 -6.07 -4.86 0.67
CA VAL A 57 -7.32 -4.38 0.07
C VAL A 57 -8.54 -5.00 0.77
N GLU A 58 -8.46 -6.28 1.12
CA GLU A 58 -9.50 -6.97 1.90
C GLU A 58 -9.62 -6.39 3.31
N ALA A 59 -8.50 -6.06 3.98
CA ALA A 59 -8.53 -5.40 5.28
C ALA A 59 -9.26 -4.04 5.25
N ILE A 60 -9.18 -3.31 4.13
CA ILE A 60 -9.92 -2.04 3.95
C ILE A 60 -11.41 -2.30 3.75
N LEU A 61 -11.79 -3.38 3.07
CA LEU A 61 -13.20 -3.76 2.94
C LEU A 61 -13.82 -4.06 4.31
N ASP A 62 -13.05 -4.68 5.20
CA ASP A 62 -13.52 -5.04 6.54
C ASP A 62 -13.55 -3.85 7.51
N LEU A 63 -12.55 -2.96 7.45
CA LEU A 63 -12.31 -1.96 8.49
C LEU A 63 -12.48 -0.50 8.03
N GLY A 64 -12.53 -0.26 6.72
CA GLY A 64 -12.56 1.07 6.15
C GLY A 64 -11.39 1.92 6.64
N ASP A 65 -11.68 3.16 7.08
CA ASP A 65 -10.66 4.10 7.60
C ASP A 65 -9.95 3.62 8.87
N GLN A 66 -10.58 2.75 9.67
CA GLN A 66 -10.01 2.25 10.93
C GLN A 66 -8.86 1.26 10.70
N VAL A 67 -8.64 0.80 9.46
CA VAL A 67 -7.54 -0.11 9.10
C VAL A 67 -6.18 0.46 9.53
N ALA A 68 -6.00 1.79 9.40
CA ALA A 68 -4.77 2.47 9.76
C ALA A 68 -4.53 2.47 11.27
N ASP A 69 -5.59 2.60 12.06
CA ASP A 69 -5.50 2.60 13.53
C ASP A 69 -5.32 1.18 14.08
N ARG A 70 -6.02 0.20 13.49
CA ARG A 70 -5.85 -1.22 13.86
C ARG A 70 -4.43 -1.69 13.60
N ASP A 71 -3.84 -1.35 12.46
CA ASP A 71 -2.46 -1.74 12.13
C ASP A 71 -1.43 -1.17 13.12
N ARG A 72 -1.64 0.07 13.59
CA ARG A 72 -0.80 0.67 14.64
C ARG A 72 -0.93 -0.05 15.97
N GLN A 73 -2.13 -0.51 16.32
CA GLN A 73 -2.41 -1.21 17.58
C GLN A 73 -1.90 -2.66 17.57
N THR A 74 -2.03 -3.36 16.44
CA THR A 74 -1.63 -4.78 16.32
C THR A 74 -0.15 -4.96 16.04
N GLY A 75 0.58 -3.89 15.70
CA GLY A 75 2.03 -3.93 15.56
C GLY A 75 2.49 -4.90 14.46
N THR A 76 1.75 -5.00 13.35
CA THR A 76 2.23 -5.73 12.15
C THR A 76 3.31 -4.90 11.46
N VAL A 77 4.41 -4.66 12.18
CA VAL A 77 5.65 -4.11 11.63
C VAL A 77 6.27 -5.17 10.74
N SER A 78 6.05 -5.03 9.44
CA SER A 78 7.15 -5.19 8.50
C SER A 78 7.34 -3.85 7.80
N PRO A 79 8.10 -2.92 8.40
CA PRO A 79 8.72 -1.88 7.61
C PRO A 79 9.69 -2.61 6.68
N MET A 80 9.29 -2.92 5.45
CA MET A 80 10.29 -2.95 4.40
C MET A 80 10.65 -1.48 4.18
N PRO A 81 11.85 -1.02 4.59
CA PRO A 81 12.31 0.27 4.14
C PRO A 81 12.30 0.21 2.61
N ALA A 82 11.67 1.20 1.98
CA ALA A 82 11.97 1.50 0.59
C ALA A 82 13.49 1.74 0.55
N GLN A 83 14.26 0.73 0.11
CA GLN A 83 15.69 0.86 -0.14
C GLN A 83 15.85 1.79 -1.36
N SER A 84 15.73 3.08 -1.09
CA SER A 84 16.28 4.16 -1.89
C SER A 84 17.19 5.00 -1.00
N ALA A 85 18.05 4.32 -0.23
CA ALA A 85 19.31 4.89 0.21
C ALA A 85 20.29 4.74 -0.95
N LEU A 86 20.17 5.66 -1.91
CA LEU A 86 21.16 5.87 -2.95
C LEU A 86 22.52 6.09 -2.27
N ASN A 87 23.48 5.25 -2.67
CA ASN A 87 24.92 5.45 -2.54
C ASN A 87 25.30 6.94 -2.55
N ARG A 88 25.70 7.48 -1.40
CA ARG A 88 26.76 8.49 -1.35
C ARG A 88 27.94 7.88 -0.62
N VAL A 89 28.80 7.27 -1.43
CA VAL A 89 30.15 6.88 -1.08
C VAL A 89 30.90 8.11 -0.58
N SER A 90 31.60 7.93 0.55
CA SER A 90 32.55 8.85 1.14
C SER A 90 33.57 9.36 0.13
N GLY A 91 33.87 10.65 0.20
CA GLY A 91 34.97 11.28 -0.53
C GLY A 91 35.43 12.50 0.25
N SER A 92 36.10 12.28 1.38
CA SER A 92 36.94 13.29 1.99
C SER A 92 38.16 13.49 1.09
N ASN A 93 38.46 14.73 0.76
CA ASN A 93 39.83 15.20 0.60
C ASN A 93 39.90 16.65 1.03
#